data_AF-A0A0A9X3V8-F1
#
_entry.id   AF-A0A0A9X3V8-F1
#
_cell.length_a   1.000
_cell.length_b   1.000
_cell.length_c   1.000
_cell.angle_alpha   90.00
_cell.angle_beta   90.00
_cell.angle_gamma   90.00
#
_symmetry.space_group_name_H-M   'P 1'
#
loop_
_entity.id
_entity.type
_entity.pdbx_description
1 polymer ?
#
loop_
_entity_poly.entity_id
_entity_poly.type
_entity_poly.pdbx_seq_one_letter_code
_entity_poly.pdbx_strand_id
1 'polypeptide(L)'
;VKNQLFYSQKQSPNDVEREAPDDEGMGVAETYATYMPSKLKIGKKHPDPVVESASLASVEPVDLWYDLMLPQDIISTGKLSALQLESIIYACQQHEIIWPDGSRGGFFIGDGAGVGKG
;
A
#
# COMPACT_ATOMS: atom_id res chain seq x y z
N VAL A 1 37.11 45.80 -52.91
CA VAL A 1 38.31 44.95 -52.73
C VAL A 1 38.07 44.15 -51.45
N LYS A 2 37.30 43.05 -51.41
CA LYS A 2 37.37 41.71 -52.03
C LYS A 2 38.52 40.82 -51.51
N ASN A 3 38.11 39.67 -50.98
CA ASN A 3 38.82 38.41 -50.69
C ASN A 3 39.82 38.47 -49.52
N GLN A 4 39.62 37.79 -48.38
CA GLN A 4 39.26 36.37 -48.15
C GLN A 4 40.24 35.41 -48.83
N LEU A 5 41.29 35.04 -48.10
CA LEU A 5 42.29 34.02 -48.47
C LEU A 5 41.93 32.69 -47.79
N PHE A 6 41.35 31.81 -48.61
CA PHE A 6 41.55 30.37 -48.77
C PHE A 6 42.55 29.67 -47.81
N TYR A 7 42.09 28.72 -46.99
CA TYR A 7 41.88 27.26 -47.20
C TYR A 7 43.12 26.37 -46.93
N SER A 8 42.98 25.47 -45.96
CA SER A 8 43.52 24.10 -46.04
C SER A 8 42.61 23.16 -45.23
N GLN A 9 42.09 22.14 -45.91
CA GLN A 9 41.05 21.21 -45.46
C GLN A 9 41.58 20.09 -44.54
N LYS A 10 40.71 19.55 -43.68
CA LYS A 10 40.57 18.10 -43.47
C LYS A 10 39.18 17.76 -42.91
N GLN A 11 38.54 16.78 -43.55
CA GLN A 11 37.21 16.21 -43.25
C GLN A 11 37.26 15.27 -42.02
N SER A 12 36.16 15.17 -41.26
CA SER A 12 35.46 13.89 -41.00
C SER A 12 34.11 14.14 -40.29
N PRO A 13 33.08 13.30 -40.51
CA PRO A 13 31.70 13.52 -40.07
C PRO A 13 31.43 12.81 -38.74
N ASN A 14 31.26 13.57 -37.65
CA ASN A 14 30.88 12.99 -36.36
C ASN A 14 29.37 13.00 -36.19
N ASP A 15 28.84 11.78 -36.14
CA ASP A 15 27.90 11.29 -35.13
C ASP A 15 26.54 11.98 -35.07
N VAL A 16 25.60 11.44 -35.84
CA VAL A 16 24.19 11.42 -35.47
C VAL A 16 24.09 10.60 -34.19
N GLU A 17 24.15 11.25 -33.04
CA GLU A 17 23.75 10.65 -31.77
C GLU A 17 22.32 10.13 -31.93
N ARG A 18 22.18 8.81 -31.93
CA ARG A 18 20.91 8.16 -31.65
C ARG A 18 20.51 8.62 -30.25
N GLU A 19 19.51 9.48 -30.16
CA GLU A 19 18.71 9.59 -28.94
C GLU A 19 18.19 8.17 -28.66
N ALA A 20 18.83 7.49 -27.71
CA ALA A 20 18.23 6.34 -27.08
C ALA A 20 16.91 6.85 -26.49
N PRO A 21 15.76 6.20 -26.75
CA PRO A 21 14.58 6.51 -25.97
C PRO A 21 14.99 6.35 -24.52
N ASP A 22 14.81 7.41 -23.73
CA ASP A 22 14.91 7.33 -22.28
C ASP A 22 14.01 6.16 -21.88
N ASP A 23 14.63 5.05 -21.50
CA ASP A 23 14.01 3.98 -20.74
C ASP A 23 13.81 4.57 -19.34
N GLU A 24 12.92 5.58 -19.25
CA GLU A 24 12.34 6.07 -18.01
C GLU A 24 11.78 4.83 -17.34
N GLY A 25 12.56 4.36 -16.36
CA GLY A 25 12.52 3.00 -15.88
C GLY A 25 11.10 2.49 -15.80
N MET A 26 10.85 1.35 -16.47
CA MET A 26 9.77 0.47 -16.07
C MET A 26 9.89 0.31 -14.55
N GLY A 27 9.09 1.10 -13.84
CA GLY A 27 9.14 1.18 -12.39
C GLY A 27 8.96 -0.23 -11.90
N VAL A 28 9.95 -0.73 -11.16
CA VAL A 28 9.78 -1.98 -10.43
C VAL A 28 8.56 -1.75 -9.57
N ALA A 29 7.41 -2.33 -9.94
CA ALA A 29 6.23 -2.28 -9.11
C ALA A 29 6.66 -2.85 -7.76
N GLU A 30 6.65 -2.03 -6.71
CA GLU A 30 7.01 -2.49 -5.38
C GLU A 30 6.13 -3.70 -5.09
N THR A 31 6.74 -4.87 -4.88
CA THR A 31 5.96 -6.12 -4.74
C THR A 31 5.11 -6.09 -3.47
N TYR A 32 5.58 -5.36 -2.48
CA TYR A 32 4.96 -5.21 -1.17
C TYR A 32 4.76 -3.74 -0.82
N ALA A 33 3.67 -3.44 -0.16
CA ALA A 33 3.38 -2.14 0.45
C ALA A 33 3.38 -2.29 1.97
N THR A 34 3.83 -1.25 2.68
CA THR A 34 3.68 -1.21 4.15
C THR A 34 2.21 -1.13 4.51
N TYR A 35 1.74 -2.05 5.35
CA TYR A 35 0.34 -2.09 5.76
C TYR A 35 0.06 -1.11 6.89
N MET A 36 -1.02 -0.34 6.73
CA MET A 36 -1.66 0.42 7.80
C MET A 36 -3.16 0.52 7.49
N PRO A 37 -4.05 0.27 8.47
CA PRO A 37 -5.48 0.48 8.32
C PRO A 37 -5.80 1.84 7.69
N SER A 38 -6.46 1.85 6.54
CA SER A 38 -6.76 3.09 5.81
C SER A 38 -8.04 3.77 6.33
N LYS A 39 -9.03 2.96 6.71
CA LYS A 39 -10.33 3.41 7.22
C LYS A 39 -10.32 3.68 8.73
N LEU A 40 -9.65 2.84 9.52
CA LEU A 40 -9.62 2.97 10.98
C LEU A 40 -8.65 4.08 11.43
N LYS A 41 -9.10 4.97 12.32
CA LYS A 41 -8.30 6.12 12.81
C LYS A 41 -7.81 5.98 14.26
N ILE A 42 -8.13 4.86 14.91
CA ILE A 42 -7.75 4.57 16.30
C ILE A 42 -6.68 3.49 16.37
N GLY A 43 -5.96 3.45 17.50
CA GLY A 43 -4.89 2.49 17.76
C GLY A 43 -3.51 2.98 17.34
N LYS A 44 -2.49 2.17 17.66
CA LYS A 44 -1.09 2.45 17.34
C LYS A 44 -0.59 1.51 16.25
N LYS A 45 0.46 1.89 15.53
CA LYS A 45 1.11 0.99 14.56
C LYS A 45 1.52 -0.32 15.24
N HIS A 46 1.39 -1.43 14.51
CA HIS A 46 1.86 -2.73 14.99
C HIS A 46 3.37 -2.68 15.29
N PRO A 47 3.87 -3.32 16.37
CA PRO A 47 5.28 -3.26 16.74
C PRO A 47 6.20 -3.87 15.68
N ASP A 48 5.80 -4.98 15.09
CA ASP A 48 6.50 -5.58 13.95
C ASP A 48 6.07 -4.95 12.63
N PRO A 49 6.99 -4.81 11.64
CA PRO A 49 6.64 -4.37 10.29
C PRO A 49 5.63 -5.33 9.66
N VAL A 50 4.51 -4.78 9.20
CA VAL A 50 3.49 -5.52 8.45
C VAL A 50 3.44 -4.99 7.03
N VAL A 51 3.34 -5.91 6.08
CA VAL A 51 3.25 -5.60 4.65
C VAL A 51 2.12 -6.41 4.03
N GLU A 52 1.61 -5.91 2.91
CA GLU A 52 0.68 -6.61 2.03
C GLU A 52 1.19 -6.54 0.58
N SER A 53 0.58 -7.30 -0.34
CA SER A 53 0.93 -7.17 -1.76
C SER A 53 0.44 -5.82 -2.30
N ALA A 54 1.21 -5.21 -3.20
CA ALA A 54 0.79 -3.93 -3.79
C ALA A 54 -0.55 -4.02 -4.56
N SER A 55 -0.91 -5.21 -5.05
CA SER A 55 -2.23 -5.47 -5.63
C SER A 55 -3.36 -5.32 -4.62
N LEU A 56 -3.20 -5.80 -3.38
CA LEU A 56 -4.20 -5.66 -2.33
C LEU A 56 -4.28 -4.22 -1.84
N ALA A 57 -3.13 -3.57 -1.65
CA ALA A 57 -3.04 -2.16 -1.24
C ALA A 57 -3.72 -1.18 -2.21
N SER A 58 -3.90 -1.57 -3.49
CA SER A 58 -4.57 -0.76 -4.50
C SER A 58 -6.10 -0.79 -4.42
N VAL A 59 -6.66 -1.68 -3.59
CA VAL A 59 -8.11 -1.84 -3.42
C VAL A 59 -8.54 -1.15 -2.13
N GLU A 60 -9.59 -0.35 -2.21
CA GLU A 60 -10.13 0.32 -1.04
C GLU A 60 -10.90 -0.66 -0.13
N PRO A 61 -10.60 -0.71 1.18
CA PRO A 61 -11.36 -1.53 2.12
C PRO A 61 -12.81 -1.07 2.28
N VAL A 62 -13.68 -1.97 2.72
CA VAL A 62 -15.08 -1.66 3.04
C VAL A 62 -15.17 -0.61 4.14
N ASP A 63 -16.14 0.29 4.06
CA ASP A 63 -16.35 1.32 5.08
C ASP A 63 -16.67 0.74 6.46
N LEU A 64 -16.24 1.48 7.48
CA LEU A 64 -16.49 1.17 8.88
C LEU A 64 -17.80 1.82 9.33
N TRP A 65 -18.68 1.03 9.93
CA TRP A 65 -19.97 1.48 10.47
C TRP A 65 -20.29 0.89 11.85
N TYR A 66 -19.44 0.02 12.38
CA TYR A 66 -19.59 -0.53 13.73
C TYR A 66 -18.76 0.25 14.75
N ASP A 67 -19.36 0.60 15.88
CA ASP A 67 -18.67 1.26 16.98
C ASP A 67 -18.12 0.23 17.97
N LEU A 68 -16.78 0.13 18.07
CA LEU A 68 -16.12 -0.78 19.01
C LEU A 68 -16.38 -0.38 20.47
N MET A 69 -17.04 -1.25 21.22
CA MET A 69 -17.23 -1.12 22.67
C MET A 69 -16.08 -1.79 23.43
N LEU A 70 -14.90 -1.18 23.38
CA LEU A 70 -13.71 -1.63 24.11
C LEU A 70 -13.34 -0.66 25.24
N PRO A 71 -12.79 -1.15 26.36
CA PRO A 71 -12.15 -0.29 27.36
C PRO A 71 -11.12 0.65 26.73
N GLN A 72 -11.19 1.94 27.06
CA GLN A 72 -10.35 2.99 26.45
C GLN A 72 -8.85 2.79 26.69
N ASP A 73 -8.47 2.08 27.76
CA ASP A 73 -7.08 1.74 28.04
C ASP A 73 -6.50 0.80 26.98
N ILE A 74 -7.30 -0.10 26.38
CA ILE A 74 -6.85 -1.00 25.32
C ILE A 74 -6.30 -0.23 24.13
N ILE A 75 -7.02 0.82 23.71
CA ILE A 75 -6.66 1.66 22.57
C ILE A 75 -5.53 2.64 22.95
N SER A 76 -5.70 3.38 24.04
CA SER A 76 -4.78 4.47 24.41
C SER A 76 -3.38 3.98 24.80
N THR A 77 -3.29 2.84 25.50
CA THR A 77 -2.00 2.23 25.84
C THR A 77 -1.40 1.47 24.65
N GLY A 78 -2.22 1.08 23.67
CA GLY A 78 -1.79 0.27 22.52
C GLY A 78 -1.63 -1.20 22.86
N LYS A 79 -2.46 -1.73 23.78
CA LYS A 79 -2.53 -3.18 24.06
C LYS A 79 -2.92 -3.97 22.80
N LEU A 80 -3.73 -3.35 21.94
CA LEU A 80 -3.99 -3.80 20.59
C LEU A 80 -3.48 -2.76 19.59
N SER A 81 -2.81 -3.25 18.55
CA SER A 81 -2.42 -2.42 17.41
C SER A 81 -3.63 -2.03 16.57
N ALA A 82 -3.48 -0.99 15.74
CA ALA A 82 -4.48 -0.55 14.78
C ALA A 82 -4.89 -1.68 13.83
N LEU A 83 -3.93 -2.51 13.38
CA LEU A 83 -4.19 -3.70 12.56
C LEU A 83 -5.15 -4.67 13.27
N GLN A 84 -4.84 -5.02 14.52
CA GLN A 84 -5.68 -5.96 15.28
C GLN A 84 -7.07 -5.37 15.57
N LEU A 85 -7.15 -4.06 15.86
CA LEU A 85 -8.43 -3.36 16.04
C LEU A 85 -9.26 -3.35 14.75
N GLU A 86 -8.63 -3.21 13.59
CA GLU A 86 -9.29 -3.27 12.28
C GLU A 86 -9.86 -4.67 12.01
N SER A 87 -9.14 -5.73 12.35
CA SER A 87 -9.68 -7.10 12.25
C SER A 87 -10.92 -7.28 13.14
N ILE A 88 -10.90 -6.72 14.37
CA ILE A 88 -12.01 -6.83 15.33
C ILE A 88 -13.25 -6.07 14.83
N ILE A 89 -13.10 -4.83 14.35
CA ILE A 89 -14.26 -4.04 13.88
C ILE A 89 -14.91 -4.67 12.66
N TYR A 90 -14.13 -5.21 11.70
CA TYR A 90 -14.69 -5.92 10.57
C TYR A 90 -15.37 -7.23 10.98
N ALA A 91 -14.82 -7.95 11.95
CA ALA A 91 -15.47 -9.15 12.51
C ALA A 91 -16.82 -8.80 13.16
N CYS A 92 -16.86 -7.75 13.96
CA CYS A 92 -18.09 -7.24 14.58
C CYS A 92 -19.13 -6.86 13.52
N GLN A 93 -18.74 -6.11 12.48
CA GLN A 93 -19.62 -5.78 11.36
C GLN A 93 -20.22 -7.01 10.70
N GLN A 94 -19.38 -8.00 10.40
CA GLN A 94 -19.84 -9.22 9.74
C GLN A 94 -20.77 -10.04 10.64
N HIS A 95 -20.56 -10.01 11.96
CA HIS A 95 -21.40 -10.68 12.93
C HIS A 95 -22.77 -10.00 13.13
N GLU A 96 -22.93 -8.72 12.81
CA GLU A 96 -24.25 -8.05 12.82
C GLU A 96 -25.14 -8.48 11.64
N ILE A 97 -24.58 -9.14 10.63
CA ILE A 97 -25.32 -9.60 9.45
C ILE A 97 -25.98 -10.95 9.74
N ILE A 98 -27.31 -11.01 9.58
CA ILE A 98 -28.09 -12.25 9.57
C ILE A 98 -28.56 -12.50 8.13
N TRP A 99 -28.21 -13.66 7.58
CA TRP A 99 -28.58 -14.06 6.23
C TRP A 99 -30.04 -14.54 6.16
N PRO A 100 -30.65 -14.61 4.97
CA PRO A 100 -32.04 -15.03 4.81
C PRO A 100 -32.36 -16.45 5.33
N ASP A 101 -31.36 -17.31 5.41
CA ASP A 101 -31.47 -18.66 5.98
C ASP A 101 -31.41 -18.68 7.52
N GLY A 102 -31.27 -17.51 8.15
CA GLY A 102 -31.16 -17.33 9.59
C GLY A 102 -29.75 -17.51 10.14
N SER A 103 -28.76 -17.84 9.32
CA SER A 103 -27.36 -17.95 9.75
C SER A 103 -26.74 -16.57 9.98
N ARG A 104 -25.82 -16.47 10.93
CA ARG A 104 -25.05 -15.25 11.18
C ARG A 104 -23.81 -15.23 10.29
N GLY A 105 -23.46 -14.06 9.76
CA GLY A 105 -22.19 -13.85 9.07
C GLY A 105 -21.01 -14.22 9.97
N GLY A 106 -20.02 -14.88 9.39
CA GLY A 106 -18.75 -15.20 10.07
C GLY A 106 -17.61 -14.39 9.47
N PHE A 107 -16.55 -14.19 10.23
CA PHE A 107 -15.35 -13.50 9.80
C PHE A 107 -14.12 -14.41 9.92
N PHE A 108 -13.24 -14.37 8.93
CA PHE A 108 -12.00 -15.16 8.92
C PHE A 108 -10.79 -14.22 8.93
N ILE A 109 -9.88 -14.44 9.87
CA ILE A 109 -8.64 -13.66 9.99
C ILE A 109 -7.48 -14.47 9.43
N GLY A 110 -7.00 -14.04 8.26
CA GLY A 110 -5.99 -14.75 7.46
C GLY A 110 -4.59 -14.15 7.49
N ASP A 111 -4.32 -13.18 8.36
CA ASP A 111 -3.05 -12.42 8.35
C ASP A 111 -1.82 -13.33 8.59
N GLY A 112 -0.63 -12.85 8.23
CA GLY A 112 0.63 -13.55 8.45
C GLY A 112 0.90 -13.92 9.93
N ALA A 113 1.69 -14.96 10.18
CA ALA A 113 2.07 -15.31 11.56
C ALA A 113 2.79 -14.16 12.26
N GLY A 114 2.71 -14.10 13.61
CA GLY A 114 3.39 -13.07 14.41
C GLY A 114 2.57 -11.81 14.69
N VAL A 115 1.48 -11.54 13.98
CA VAL A 115 0.63 -10.35 14.21
C VAL A 115 -0.30 -10.41 15.43
N GLY A 116 -0.20 -11.49 16.23
CA GLY A 116 -1.03 -11.69 17.44
C GLY A 116 -2.51 -11.95 17.16
N LYS A 117 -2.82 -13.05 16.45
CA LYS A 117 -4.20 -13.51 16.16
C LYS A 117 -4.82 -14.41 17.26
N GLY A 118 -4.01 -14.90 18.19
CA GLY A 118 -4.41 -15.87 19.23
C GLY A 118 -4.27 -15.31 20.63
#